data_AF-A0A939DXE9-F1
#
_entry.id   AF-A0A939DXE9-F1
#
_cell.length_a   1.000
_cell.length_b   1.000
_cell.length_c   1.000
_cell.angle_alpha   90.00
_cell.angle_beta   90.00
_cell.angle_gamma   90.00
#
_symmetry.space_group_name_H-M   'P 1'
#
loop_
_entity.id
_entity.type
_entity.pdbx_description
1 polymer ?
#
loop_
_entity_poly.entity_id
_entity_poly.type
_entity_poly.pdbx_seq_one_letter_code
_entity_poly.pdbx_strand_id
1 'polypeptide(L)'
;MDYDPYGYGAFSAMIALVSLLLLILGPIMYVVVSLFLMKVFEKAGVEGKWRAWVPVYNTMILFKLGDLSPWLVLYAIGASLFLSWIPVIGQLVGLAAFALSALAAWRVGLKLQKEAVWVLLYVFLSPVWLGILAFDKSRWNAMIAPAPWAGNAFFADKTTWEGVPAQPGQNIAPPAPGYGAAPQGYAPPQGYQPPAQPGYSAPPQPGQAAPAQPGYGAPVPPAPGAPVPPPAAPPAPPTAPPAPPAAPPAPPAAAPEEPRDPNQPPA
;
A
#
# COMPACT_ATOMS: atom_id res chain seq x y z
N MET A 1 -6.89 -41.13 -44.30
CA MET A 1 -6.25 -40.22 -43.33
C MET A 1 -5.01 -40.95 -42.85
N ASP A 2 -3.86 -40.59 -43.40
CA ASP A 2 -2.59 -41.23 -43.02
C ASP A 2 -2.20 -40.75 -41.63
N TYR A 3 -2.16 -41.68 -40.68
CA TYR A 3 -1.63 -41.45 -39.34
C TYR A 3 -0.12 -41.31 -39.50
N ASP A 4 0.44 -40.14 -39.17
CA ASP A 4 1.89 -39.93 -39.09
C ASP A 4 2.35 -40.20 -37.65
N PRO A 5 2.75 -41.45 -37.31
CA PRO A 5 3.19 -41.81 -35.98
C PRO A 5 4.46 -41.07 -35.55
N TYR A 6 5.28 -40.60 -36.51
CA TYR A 6 6.53 -39.91 -36.24
C TYR A 6 6.27 -38.45 -35.83
N GLY A 7 5.34 -37.77 -36.50
CA GLY A 7 4.89 -36.42 -36.12
C GLY A 7 4.26 -36.39 -34.72
N TYR A 8 3.45 -37.39 -34.38
CA TYR A 8 2.83 -37.51 -33.06
C TYR A 8 3.86 -37.85 -31.96
N GLY A 9 4.82 -38.72 -32.26
CA GLY A 9 5.93 -39.06 -31.36
C GLY A 9 6.83 -37.86 -31.04
N ALA A 10 7.19 -37.07 -32.06
CA ALA A 10 8.00 -35.86 -31.86
C ALA A 10 7.27 -34.78 -31.06
N PHE A 11 5.97 -34.55 -31.35
CA PHE A 11 5.15 -33.58 -30.64
C PHE A 11 4.96 -33.94 -29.16
N SER A 12 4.66 -35.22 -28.87
CA SER A 12 4.52 -35.70 -27.50
C SER A 12 5.83 -35.64 -26.72
N ALA A 13 6.97 -35.97 -27.34
CA ALA A 13 8.29 -35.81 -26.73
C ALA A 13 8.62 -34.34 -26.42
N MET A 14 8.27 -33.41 -27.32
CA MET A 14 8.43 -31.97 -27.09
C MET A 14 7.58 -31.48 -25.91
N ILE A 15 6.31 -31.87 -25.84
CA ILE A 15 5.43 -31.52 -24.71
C ILE A 15 6.00 -32.09 -23.40
N ALA A 16 6.47 -33.34 -23.41
CA ALA A 16 7.06 -33.97 -22.23
C ALA A 16 8.31 -33.21 -21.76
N LEU A 17 9.19 -32.82 -22.69
CA LEU A 17 10.38 -32.01 -22.39
C LEU A 17 10.01 -30.63 -21.83
N VAL A 18 9.08 -29.91 -22.48
CA VAL A 18 8.62 -28.60 -22.00
C VAL A 18 7.97 -28.72 -20.63
N SER A 19 7.15 -29.75 -20.41
CA SER A 19 6.50 -30.01 -19.13
C SER A 19 7.53 -30.31 -18.03
N LEU A 20 8.56 -31.12 -18.34
CA LEU A 20 9.66 -31.41 -17.42
C LEU A 20 10.46 -30.15 -17.08
N LEU A 21 10.76 -29.31 -18.08
CA LEU A 21 11.44 -28.04 -17.87
C LEU A 21 10.61 -27.10 -16.99
N LEU A 22 9.29 -26.99 -17.21
CA LEU A 22 8.40 -26.18 -16.38
C LEU A 22 8.27 -26.74 -14.97
N LEU A 23 8.26 -28.07 -14.79
CA LEU A 23 8.21 -28.71 -13.48
C LEU A 23 9.44 -28.40 -12.62
N ILE A 24 10.61 -28.23 -13.26
CA ILE A 24 11.87 -27.90 -12.58
C ILE A 24 12.03 -26.39 -12.43
N LEU A 25 11.91 -25.65 -13.53
CA LEU A 25 12.16 -24.21 -13.59
C LEU A 25 11.06 -23.41 -12.89
N GLY A 26 9.81 -23.88 -12.90
CA GLY A 26 8.67 -23.23 -12.23
C GLY A 26 8.91 -23.03 -10.73
N PRO A 27 9.18 -24.10 -9.95
CA PRO A 27 9.52 -23.99 -8.53
C PRO A 27 10.76 -23.14 -8.26
N ILE A 28 11.82 -23.26 -9.09
CA ILE A 28 13.03 -22.42 -8.95
C ILE A 28 12.67 -20.94 -9.12
N MET A 29 11.95 -20.59 -10.18
CA MET A 29 11.51 -19.23 -10.44
C MET A 29 10.58 -18.72 -9.35
N TYR A 30 9.71 -19.57 -8.82
CA TYR A 30 8.85 -19.24 -7.69
C TYR A 30 9.67 -18.85 -6.45
N VAL A 31 10.64 -19.68 -6.05
CA VAL A 31 11.54 -19.39 -4.93
C VAL A 31 12.28 -18.07 -5.16
N VAL A 32 12.85 -17.86 -6.36
CA VAL A 32 13.59 -16.63 -6.69
C VAL A 32 12.69 -15.40 -6.58
N VAL A 33 11.49 -15.43 -7.18
CA VAL A 33 10.53 -14.32 -7.12
C VAL A 33 10.05 -14.06 -5.69
N SER A 34 9.78 -15.10 -4.91
CA SER A 34 9.40 -14.96 -3.50
C SER A 34 10.52 -14.33 -2.68
N LEU A 35 11.78 -14.71 -2.89
CA LEU A 35 12.93 -14.09 -2.23
C LEU A 35 13.08 -12.60 -2.62
N PHE A 36 12.85 -12.24 -3.88
CA PHE A 36 12.88 -10.84 -4.32
C PHE A 36 11.74 -10.03 -3.69
N LEU A 37 10.53 -10.59 -3.67
CA LEU A 37 9.38 -9.97 -3.02
C LEU A 37 9.61 -9.78 -1.52
N MET A 38 10.23 -10.73 -0.82
CA MET A 38 10.61 -10.54 0.59
C MET A 38 11.43 -9.27 0.77
N LYS A 39 12.43 -9.02 -0.09
CA LYS A 39 13.26 -7.82 -0.02
C LYS A 39 12.48 -6.55 -0.33
N VAL A 40 11.62 -6.57 -1.32
CA VAL A 40 10.75 -5.42 -1.65
C VAL A 40 9.80 -5.12 -0.48
N PHE A 41 9.21 -6.15 0.12
CA PHE A 41 8.30 -6.05 1.27
C PHE A 41 9.01 -5.55 2.53
N GLU A 42 10.20 -6.07 2.82
CA GLU A 42 11.08 -5.58 3.90
C GLU A 42 11.35 -4.08 3.74
N LYS A 43 11.72 -3.64 2.52
CA LYS A 43 11.95 -2.22 2.23
C LYS A 43 10.71 -1.37 2.45
N ALA A 44 9.54 -1.88 2.10
CA ALA A 44 8.27 -1.20 2.26
C ALA A 44 7.72 -1.22 3.69
N GLY A 45 8.41 -1.88 4.64
CA GLY A 45 7.99 -2.01 6.03
C GLY A 45 6.90 -3.05 6.28
N VAL A 46 6.70 -4.00 5.36
CA VAL A 46 5.76 -5.10 5.55
C VAL A 46 6.33 -6.11 6.55
N GLU A 47 5.53 -6.43 7.56
CA GLU A 47 5.86 -7.39 8.60
C GLU A 47 5.59 -8.83 8.14
N GLY A 48 6.51 -9.73 8.48
CA GLY A 48 6.36 -11.16 8.18
C GLY A 48 6.78 -11.52 6.76
N LYS A 49 7.98 -12.11 6.65
CA LYS A 49 8.56 -12.55 5.36
C LYS A 49 7.73 -13.64 4.66
N TRP A 50 6.99 -14.44 5.42
CA TRP A 50 6.11 -15.50 4.90
C TRP A 50 5.08 -14.96 3.90
N ARG A 51 4.68 -13.68 4.02
CA ARG A 51 3.68 -13.08 3.14
C ARG A 51 4.11 -13.05 1.67
N ALA A 52 5.41 -13.03 1.39
CA ALA A 52 5.95 -13.11 0.02
C ALA A 52 5.87 -14.53 -0.58
N TRP A 53 5.70 -15.55 0.27
CA TRP A 53 5.62 -16.97 -0.09
C TRP A 53 4.20 -17.50 -0.18
N VAL A 54 3.19 -16.68 0.11
CA VAL A 54 1.80 -17.10 -0.05
C VAL A 54 1.31 -16.61 -1.40
N PRO A 55 1.03 -17.53 -2.35
CA PRO A 55 0.49 -17.16 -3.64
C PRO A 55 -0.80 -16.35 -3.49
N VAL A 56 -1.09 -15.50 -4.47
CA VAL A 56 -2.21 -14.54 -4.47
C VAL A 56 -2.02 -13.43 -3.43
N TYR A 57 -1.78 -13.78 -2.16
CA TYR A 57 -1.60 -12.84 -1.07
C TYR A 57 -0.41 -11.90 -1.29
N ASN A 58 0.72 -12.43 -1.79
CA ASN A 58 1.87 -11.61 -2.16
C ASN A 58 1.52 -10.56 -3.24
N THR A 59 0.76 -10.93 -4.27
CA THR A 59 0.28 -10.00 -5.30
C THR A 59 -0.69 -8.97 -4.72
N MET A 60 -1.56 -9.38 -3.80
CA MET A 60 -2.47 -8.45 -3.10
C MET A 60 -1.69 -7.40 -2.30
N ILE A 61 -0.62 -7.79 -1.60
CA ILE A 61 0.26 -6.84 -0.91
C ILE A 61 0.95 -5.92 -1.91
N LEU A 62 1.47 -6.45 -3.03
CA LEU A 62 2.09 -5.62 -4.07
C LEU A 62 1.11 -4.57 -4.61
N PHE A 63 -0.16 -4.94 -4.84
CA PHE A 63 -1.22 -4.01 -5.24
C PHE A 63 -1.45 -2.94 -4.17
N LYS A 64 -1.53 -3.36 -2.90
CA LYS A 64 -1.69 -2.46 -1.76
C LYS A 64 -0.56 -1.43 -1.70
N LEU A 65 0.69 -1.90 -1.79
CA LEU A 65 1.88 -1.07 -1.86
C LEU A 65 1.91 -0.18 -3.12
N GLY A 66 1.24 -0.59 -4.18
CA GLY A 66 1.05 0.15 -5.42
C GLY A 66 -0.17 1.08 -5.46
N ASP A 67 -0.76 1.41 -4.31
CA ASP A 67 -1.95 2.28 -4.19
C ASP A 67 -3.22 1.73 -4.87
N LEU A 68 -3.27 0.42 -5.10
CA LEU A 68 -4.42 -0.29 -5.67
C LEU A 68 -5.11 -1.16 -4.60
N SER A 69 -6.42 -1.28 -4.72
CA SER A 69 -7.20 -2.18 -3.88
C SER A 69 -6.67 -3.62 -3.99
N PRO A 70 -6.30 -4.27 -2.87
CA PRO A 70 -5.76 -5.62 -2.89
C PRO A 70 -6.77 -6.65 -3.43
N TRP A 71 -8.07 -6.36 -3.31
CA TRP A 71 -9.15 -7.25 -3.77
C TRP A 71 -9.28 -7.33 -5.29
N LEU A 72 -8.71 -6.37 -6.04
CA LEU A 72 -8.68 -6.42 -7.51
C LEU A 72 -8.00 -7.69 -8.04
N VAL A 73 -7.04 -8.24 -7.28
CA VAL A 73 -6.40 -9.51 -7.63
C VAL A 73 -7.42 -10.65 -7.65
N LEU A 74 -8.32 -10.69 -6.66
CA LEU A 74 -9.36 -11.73 -6.60
C LEU A 74 -10.43 -11.52 -7.68
N TYR A 75 -10.78 -10.28 -7.99
CA TYR A 75 -11.70 -9.99 -9.10
C TYR A 75 -11.08 -10.38 -10.44
N ALA A 76 -9.79 -10.13 -10.65
CA ALA A 76 -9.07 -10.55 -11.84
C ALA A 76 -9.01 -12.08 -11.97
N ILE A 77 -8.71 -12.80 -10.87
CA ILE A 77 -8.71 -14.27 -10.86
C ILE A 77 -10.12 -14.81 -11.11
N GLY A 78 -11.13 -14.31 -10.39
CA GLY A 78 -12.52 -14.72 -10.56
C GLY A 78 -13.01 -14.48 -11.98
N ALA A 79 -12.82 -13.27 -12.51
CA ALA A 79 -13.16 -12.94 -13.89
C ALA A 79 -12.44 -13.86 -14.88
N SER A 80 -11.15 -14.16 -14.66
CA SER A 80 -10.41 -15.08 -15.53
C SER A 80 -11.00 -16.49 -15.49
N LEU A 81 -11.37 -16.99 -14.30
CA LEU A 81 -11.98 -18.31 -14.17
C LEU A 81 -13.35 -18.40 -14.86
N PHE A 82 -14.17 -17.34 -14.80
CA PHE A 82 -15.54 -17.35 -15.33
C PHE A 82 -15.68 -16.85 -16.78
N LEU A 83 -14.75 -16.05 -17.28
CA LEU A 83 -14.87 -15.41 -18.61
C LEU A 83 -13.79 -15.88 -19.60
N SER A 84 -12.80 -16.69 -19.18
CA SER A 84 -11.70 -17.13 -20.06
C SER A 84 -12.14 -17.94 -21.26
N TRP A 85 -13.24 -18.69 -21.17
CA TRP A 85 -13.75 -19.50 -22.27
C TRP A 85 -14.49 -18.67 -23.34
N ILE A 86 -14.78 -17.39 -23.07
CA ILE A 86 -15.43 -16.53 -24.05
C ILE A 86 -14.35 -15.89 -24.94
N PRO A 87 -14.33 -16.16 -26.25
CA PRO A 87 -13.36 -15.56 -27.16
C PRO A 87 -13.38 -14.03 -27.08
N VAL A 88 -12.22 -13.39 -27.24
CA VAL A 88 -12.00 -11.94 -27.08
C VAL A 88 -12.19 -11.45 -25.63
N ILE A 89 -13.33 -11.73 -24.98
CA ILE A 89 -13.61 -11.28 -23.61
C ILE A 89 -12.56 -11.83 -22.62
N GLY A 90 -12.26 -13.13 -22.69
CA GLY A 90 -11.23 -13.74 -21.85
C GLY A 90 -9.85 -13.08 -22.03
N GLN A 91 -9.52 -12.68 -23.26
CA GLN A 91 -8.27 -11.98 -23.57
C GLN A 91 -8.26 -10.56 -22.98
N LEU A 92 -9.39 -9.83 -23.09
CA LEU A 92 -9.54 -8.50 -22.51
C LEU A 92 -9.44 -8.54 -20.98
N VAL A 93 -9.99 -9.55 -20.32
CA VAL A 93 -9.85 -9.75 -18.87
C VAL A 93 -8.37 -9.98 -18.50
N GLY A 94 -7.67 -10.85 -19.24
CA GLY A 94 -6.24 -11.08 -19.03
C GLY A 94 -5.41 -9.80 -19.21
N LEU A 95 -5.71 -9.02 -20.25
CA LEU A 95 -5.04 -7.75 -20.52
C LEU A 95 -5.32 -6.70 -19.42
N ALA A 96 -6.56 -6.63 -18.94
CA ALA A 96 -6.94 -5.75 -17.83
C ALA A 96 -6.22 -6.15 -16.53
N ALA A 97 -6.17 -7.45 -16.20
CA ALA A 97 -5.44 -7.96 -15.05
C ALA A 97 -3.95 -7.62 -15.13
N PHE A 98 -3.35 -7.79 -16.31
CA PHE A 98 -1.97 -7.42 -16.56
C PHE A 98 -1.74 -5.91 -16.42
N ALA A 99 -2.62 -5.08 -16.99
CA ALA A 99 -2.54 -3.62 -16.85
C ALA A 99 -2.60 -3.17 -15.38
N LEU A 100 -3.48 -3.76 -14.57
CA LEU A 100 -3.54 -3.50 -13.13
C LEU A 100 -2.23 -3.86 -12.43
N SER A 101 -1.63 -5.00 -12.78
CA SER A 101 -0.33 -5.40 -12.23
C SER A 101 0.80 -4.44 -12.62
N ALA A 102 0.77 -3.90 -13.85
CA ALA A 102 1.71 -2.89 -14.30
C ALA A 102 1.50 -1.54 -13.60
N LEU A 103 0.26 -1.13 -13.33
CA LEU A 103 -0.05 0.05 -12.54
C LEU A 103 0.48 -0.08 -11.09
N ALA A 104 0.30 -1.25 -10.46
CA ALA A 104 0.87 -1.54 -9.14
C ALA A 104 2.40 -1.45 -9.18
N ALA A 105 3.03 -2.11 -10.16
CA ALA A 105 4.47 -2.11 -10.33
C ALA A 105 5.02 -0.70 -10.57
N TRP A 106 4.36 0.12 -11.40
CA TRP A 106 4.72 1.51 -11.63
C TRP A 106 4.78 2.29 -10.31
N ARG A 107 3.72 2.21 -9.50
CA ARG A 107 3.66 2.93 -8.22
C ARG A 107 4.68 2.42 -7.20
N VAL A 108 4.87 1.11 -7.10
CA VAL A 108 5.93 0.50 -6.27
C VAL A 108 7.32 0.97 -6.72
N GLY A 109 7.55 1.07 -8.04
CA GLY A 109 8.77 1.61 -8.63
C GLY A 109 9.02 3.07 -8.23
N LEU A 110 8.00 3.93 -8.33
CA LEU A 110 8.09 5.33 -7.90
C LEU A 110 8.46 5.45 -6.41
N LYS A 111 7.85 4.62 -5.55
CA LYS A 111 8.15 4.57 -4.11
C LYS A 111 9.56 4.05 -3.82
N LEU A 112 10.13 3.24 -4.71
CA LEU A 112 11.54 2.84 -4.68
C LEU A 112 12.45 3.74 -5.53
N GLN A 113 12.02 4.99 -5.72
CA GLN A 113 12.79 6.06 -6.37
C GLN A 113 13.19 5.73 -7.81
N LYS A 114 12.35 4.97 -8.52
CA LYS A 114 12.50 4.71 -9.97
C LYS A 114 11.62 5.65 -10.76
N GLU A 115 12.05 5.93 -11.98
CA GLU A 115 11.25 6.70 -12.94
C GLU A 115 10.11 5.85 -13.51
N ALA A 116 9.06 6.51 -14.01
CA ALA A 116 7.88 5.84 -14.56
C ALA A 116 8.21 4.83 -15.68
N VAL A 117 9.20 5.15 -16.52
CA VAL A 117 9.65 4.31 -17.64
C VAL A 117 10.11 2.90 -17.20
N TRP A 118 10.51 2.72 -15.94
CA TRP A 118 10.92 1.42 -15.40
C TRP A 118 9.80 0.38 -15.39
N VAL A 119 8.54 0.78 -15.48
CA VAL A 119 7.42 -0.16 -15.64
C VAL A 119 7.55 -0.97 -16.94
N LEU A 120 8.21 -0.45 -17.98
CA LEU A 120 8.46 -1.21 -19.20
C LEU A 120 9.30 -2.46 -18.91
N LEU A 121 10.30 -2.35 -18.02
CA LEU A 121 11.07 -3.51 -17.62
C LEU A 121 10.21 -4.52 -16.85
N TYR A 122 9.25 -4.07 -16.05
CA TYR A 122 8.26 -4.97 -15.44
C TYR A 122 7.43 -5.70 -16.50
N VAL A 123 6.97 -4.98 -17.53
CA VAL A 123 6.13 -5.54 -18.61
C VAL A 123 6.84 -6.62 -19.40
N PHE A 124 8.12 -6.41 -19.74
CA PHE A 124 8.88 -7.36 -20.56
C PHE A 124 9.64 -8.41 -19.73
N LEU A 125 10.23 -8.02 -18.59
CA LEU A 125 11.11 -8.85 -17.76
C LEU A 125 10.80 -8.64 -16.26
N SER A 126 9.60 -9.01 -15.82
CA SER A 126 9.14 -8.81 -14.42
C SER A 126 10.08 -9.38 -13.35
N PRO A 127 10.66 -10.59 -13.50
CA PRO A 127 11.60 -11.13 -12.51
C PRO A 127 12.87 -10.28 -12.37
N VAL A 128 13.38 -9.73 -13.48
CA VAL A 128 14.57 -8.85 -13.47
C VAL A 128 14.24 -7.53 -12.80
N TRP A 129 13.07 -6.95 -13.10
CA TRP A 129 12.57 -5.76 -12.42
C TRP A 129 12.50 -5.96 -10.90
N LEU A 130 11.94 -7.08 -10.44
CA LEU A 130 11.89 -7.42 -9.01
C LEU A 130 13.28 -7.60 -8.41
N GLY A 131 14.19 -8.27 -9.11
CA GLY A 131 15.57 -8.49 -8.65
C GLY A 131 16.32 -7.19 -8.44
N ILE A 132 16.20 -6.24 -9.38
CA ILE A 132 16.79 -4.91 -9.25
C ILE A 132 16.20 -4.20 -8.04
N LEU A 133 14.86 -4.15 -7.91
CA LEU A 133 14.23 -3.49 -6.77
C LEU A 133 14.55 -4.14 -5.43
N ALA A 134 14.73 -5.46 -5.40
CA ALA A 134 15.10 -6.19 -4.20
C ALA A 134 16.49 -5.79 -3.67
N PHE A 135 17.49 -5.71 -4.54
CA PHE A 135 18.89 -5.57 -4.12
C PHE A 135 19.51 -4.20 -4.36
N ASP A 136 18.88 -3.33 -5.15
CA ASP A 136 19.35 -1.96 -5.33
C ASP A 136 19.34 -1.18 -4.00
N LYS A 137 20.12 -0.10 -3.93
CA LYS A 137 20.26 0.72 -2.72
C LYS A 137 19.09 1.66 -2.45
N SER A 138 18.11 1.75 -3.36
CA SER A 138 16.96 2.63 -3.19
C SER A 138 16.19 2.37 -1.89
N ARG A 139 15.72 3.47 -1.30
CA ARG A 139 14.92 3.47 -0.08
C ARG A 139 13.47 3.66 -0.43
N TRP A 140 12.61 3.02 0.36
CA TRP A 140 11.18 3.22 0.24
C TRP A 140 10.82 4.65 0.67
N ASN A 141 10.20 5.38 -0.23
CA ASN A 141 9.61 6.69 0.03
C ASN A 141 8.12 6.61 -0.26
N ALA A 142 7.32 6.51 0.80
CA ALA A 142 5.87 6.54 0.67
C ALA A 142 5.36 7.93 0.28
N MET A 143 6.09 9.01 0.61
CA MET A 143 5.70 10.41 0.37
C MET A 143 5.89 10.82 -1.10
N ILE A 144 5.15 10.16 -2.00
CA ILE A 144 5.01 10.55 -3.40
C ILE A 144 3.62 11.12 -3.65
N ALA A 145 3.45 11.82 -4.77
CA ALA A 145 2.15 12.33 -5.18
C ALA A 145 1.10 11.19 -5.20
N PRO A 146 -0.14 11.44 -4.74
CA PRO A 146 -1.21 10.44 -4.76
C PRO A 146 -1.40 9.83 -6.15
N ALA A 147 -1.86 8.58 -6.19
CA ALA A 147 -2.13 7.93 -7.46
C ALA A 147 -3.28 8.65 -8.19
N PRO A 148 -3.28 8.71 -9.54
CA PRO A 148 -4.35 9.34 -10.31
C PRO A 148 -5.76 8.77 -10.03
N TRP A 149 -5.82 7.52 -9.58
CA TRP A 149 -7.06 6.82 -9.22
C TRP A 149 -7.40 6.87 -7.72
N ALA A 150 -6.69 7.65 -6.90
CA ALA A 150 -6.94 7.71 -5.45
C ALA A 150 -8.39 8.13 -5.10
N GLY A 151 -9.04 8.91 -5.96
CA GLY A 151 -10.45 9.28 -5.81
C GLY A 151 -11.45 8.21 -6.25
N ASN A 152 -11.00 7.13 -6.89
CA ASN A 152 -11.88 6.10 -7.44
C ASN A 152 -12.16 5.02 -6.39
N ALA A 153 -13.45 4.79 -6.07
CA ALA A 153 -13.83 3.84 -5.04
C ALA A 153 -13.52 2.37 -5.34
N PHE A 154 -13.40 2.02 -6.62
CA PHE A 154 -13.11 0.66 -7.08
C PHE A 154 -11.61 0.37 -7.11
N PHE A 155 -10.79 1.32 -7.60
CA PHE A 155 -9.34 1.14 -7.71
C PHE A 155 -8.58 1.49 -6.45
N ALA A 156 -9.01 2.51 -5.71
CA ALA A 156 -8.29 2.96 -4.52
C ALA A 156 -8.37 1.94 -3.39
N ASP A 157 -7.26 1.76 -2.68
CA ASP A 157 -7.26 0.99 -1.44
C ASP A 157 -7.86 1.80 -0.29
N LYS A 158 -8.78 1.18 0.43
CA LYS A 158 -9.50 1.76 1.59
C LYS A 158 -9.44 0.84 2.81
N THR A 159 -8.57 -0.16 2.77
CA THR A 159 -8.48 -1.18 3.81
C THR A 159 -7.21 -0.99 4.64
N THR A 160 -7.24 -1.39 5.90
CA THR A 160 -6.05 -1.52 6.75
C THR A 160 -5.76 -3.00 6.94
N TRP A 161 -4.53 -3.41 6.70
CA TRP A 161 -4.09 -4.79 6.90
C TRP A 161 -3.00 -4.78 7.96
N GLU A 162 -3.16 -5.56 9.01
CA GLU A 162 -2.15 -5.71 10.05
C GLU A 162 -0.81 -6.11 9.44
N GLY A 163 0.26 -5.44 9.86
CA GLY A 163 1.62 -5.66 9.36
C GLY A 163 1.87 -5.18 7.92
N VAL A 164 0.94 -4.45 7.28
CA VAL A 164 1.18 -3.80 5.99
C VAL A 164 0.99 -2.29 6.12
N PRO A 165 2.05 -1.48 5.93
CA PRO A 165 1.95 -0.04 6.13
C PRO A 165 0.91 0.63 5.23
N ALA A 166 0.19 1.58 5.82
CA ALA A 166 -0.77 2.41 5.12
C ALA A 166 -0.05 3.27 4.06
N GLN A 167 -0.62 3.34 2.87
CA GLN A 167 -0.10 4.18 1.79
C GLN A 167 -0.78 5.55 1.78
N PRO A 168 -0.05 6.64 1.47
CA PRO A 168 -0.64 7.96 1.41
C PRO A 168 -1.70 8.05 0.32
N GLY A 169 -2.87 8.58 0.69
CA GLY A 169 -4.06 8.58 -0.16
C GLY A 169 -5.03 7.42 0.10
N GLN A 170 -4.71 6.48 1.00
CA GLN A 170 -5.72 5.59 1.60
C GLN A 170 -6.68 6.44 2.43
N ASN A 171 -7.80 6.83 1.81
CA ASN A 171 -8.87 7.59 2.45
C ASN A 171 -9.69 6.61 3.33
N ILE A 172 -9.12 6.25 4.47
CA ILE A 172 -9.73 5.33 5.43
C ILE A 172 -10.78 6.13 6.21
N ALA A 173 -12.06 5.85 5.96
CA ALA A 173 -13.12 6.30 6.86
C ALA A 173 -12.83 5.73 8.27
N PRO A 174 -13.09 6.46 9.37
CA PRO A 174 -12.88 5.95 10.72
C PRO A 174 -13.52 4.57 10.87
N PRO A 175 -12.85 3.58 11.49
CA PRO A 175 -13.43 2.25 11.63
C PRO A 175 -14.77 2.36 12.36
N ALA A 176 -15.80 1.68 11.84
CA ALA A 176 -17.04 1.49 12.56
C ALA A 176 -16.73 0.75 13.89
N PRO A 177 -17.30 1.17 15.03
CA PRO A 177 -16.98 0.57 16.32
C PRO A 177 -17.48 -0.89 16.34
N GLY A 178 -16.57 -1.86 16.20
CA GLY A 178 -16.96 -3.27 16.26
C GLY A 178 -15.90 -4.31 15.89
N TYR A 179 -14.84 -3.98 15.15
CA TYR A 179 -13.78 -4.95 14.83
C TYR A 179 -12.40 -4.30 14.93
N GLY A 180 -11.61 -4.77 15.91
CA GLY A 180 -10.15 -4.71 16.00
C GLY A 180 -9.48 -3.37 15.67
N ALA A 181 -9.24 -2.54 16.69
CA ALA A 181 -8.33 -1.41 16.58
C ALA A 181 -6.88 -1.93 16.41
N ALA A 182 -6.21 -1.54 15.33
CA ALA A 182 -4.77 -1.73 15.18
C ALA A 182 -4.00 -0.63 15.97
N PRO A 183 -2.82 -0.92 16.55
CA PRO A 183 -2.05 0.07 17.30
C PRO A 183 -1.61 1.26 16.44
N GLN A 184 -1.78 2.47 16.97
CA GLN A 184 -1.28 3.72 16.40
C GLN A 184 0.25 3.71 16.27
N GLY A 185 0.75 3.98 15.06
CA GLY A 185 2.18 4.02 14.78
C GLY A 185 2.53 4.72 13.46
N TYR A 186 2.17 5.99 13.32
CA TYR A 186 2.96 7.09 12.73
C TYR A 186 2.05 8.32 12.61
N ALA A 187 2.20 9.27 13.53
CA ALA A 187 1.63 10.59 13.34
C ALA A 187 2.47 11.34 12.29
N PRO A 188 1.87 11.99 11.28
CA PRO A 188 2.61 12.91 10.43
C PRO A 188 3.12 14.08 11.31
N PRO A 189 4.32 14.64 11.05
CA PRO A 189 4.78 15.82 11.76
C PRO A 189 3.75 16.96 11.62
N GLN A 190 3.21 17.44 12.75
CA GLN A 190 2.50 18.72 12.78
C GLN A 190 3.51 19.81 12.43
N GLY A 191 3.33 20.44 11.27
CA GLY A 191 4.17 21.57 10.85
C GLY A 191 4.30 21.79 9.35
N TYR A 192 3.91 20.84 8.49
CA TYR A 192 3.96 21.06 7.05
C TYR A 192 2.70 21.77 6.53
N GLN A 193 2.78 23.10 6.49
CA GLN A 193 1.89 23.93 5.70
C GLN A 193 2.40 23.92 4.26
N PRO A 194 1.62 23.46 3.26
CA PRO A 194 2.05 23.47 1.86
C PRO A 194 2.32 24.91 1.39
N PRO A 195 3.35 25.17 0.56
CA PRO A 195 3.57 26.49 0.00
C PRO A 195 2.35 26.93 -0.81
N ALA A 196 1.87 28.14 -0.58
CA ALA A 196 0.82 28.76 -1.40
C ALA A 196 1.35 28.92 -2.83
N GLN A 197 0.71 28.26 -3.79
CA GLN A 197 1.00 28.50 -5.21
C GLN A 197 0.42 29.86 -5.64
N PRO A 198 1.19 30.70 -6.35
CA PRO A 198 0.66 31.92 -6.99
C PRO A 198 -0.42 31.57 -8.01
N GLY A 199 -1.53 32.31 -7.93
CA GLY A 199 -2.79 32.00 -8.60
C GLY A 199 -2.72 32.02 -10.13
N TYR A 200 -3.34 31.00 -10.72
CA TYR A 200 -3.94 31.08 -12.05
C TYR A 200 -5.46 31.06 -11.86
N SER A 201 -6.11 32.19 -12.14
CA SER A 201 -7.57 32.30 -12.21
C SER A 201 -8.06 31.68 -13.52
N ALA A 202 -8.85 30.60 -13.42
CA ALA A 202 -9.60 30.08 -14.56
C ALA A 202 -10.85 30.96 -14.81
N PRO A 203 -11.24 31.21 -16.08
CA PRO A 203 -12.39 32.04 -16.41
C PRO A 203 -13.73 31.37 -16.02
N PRO A 204 -14.77 32.14 -15.63
CA PRO A 204 -16.04 31.59 -15.14
C PRO A 204 -16.89 30.98 -16.27
N GLN A 205 -17.32 29.73 -16.09
CA GLN A 205 -18.35 29.09 -16.92
C GLN A 205 -19.78 29.45 -16.44
N PRO A 206 -20.76 29.68 -17.33
CA PRO A 206 -22.13 30.00 -16.93
C PRO A 206 -22.94 28.76 -16.52
N GLY A 207 -23.46 28.81 -15.29
CA GLY A 207 -24.81 28.40 -14.88
C GLY A 207 -25.36 27.01 -15.25
N GLN A 208 -25.24 26.06 -14.31
CA GLN A 208 -26.25 25.01 -14.12
C GLN A 208 -26.54 24.86 -12.63
N ALA A 209 -27.75 25.24 -12.22
CA ALA A 209 -28.23 25.18 -10.84
C ALA A 209 -28.67 23.75 -10.48
N ALA A 210 -28.18 23.22 -9.36
CA ALA A 210 -28.65 21.98 -8.75
C ALA A 210 -29.76 22.28 -7.70
N PRO A 211 -30.74 21.38 -7.47
CA PRO A 211 -31.88 21.63 -6.59
C PRO A 211 -31.48 21.73 -5.10
N ALA A 212 -32.13 22.64 -4.37
CA ALA A 212 -31.89 22.93 -2.95
C ALA A 212 -32.27 21.78 -2.01
N GLN A 213 -31.40 21.47 -1.04
CA GLN A 213 -31.75 20.72 0.17
C GLN A 213 -31.98 21.68 1.35
N PRO A 214 -32.99 21.44 2.20
CA PRO A 214 -33.29 22.30 3.34
C PRO A 214 -32.48 21.89 4.58
N GLY A 215 -31.89 22.88 5.27
CA GLY A 215 -31.58 22.78 6.69
C GLY A 215 -30.15 23.14 7.10
N TYR A 216 -30.08 24.07 8.07
CA TYR A 216 -28.91 24.57 8.82
C TYR A 216 -28.11 25.70 8.14
N GLY A 217 -28.43 26.93 8.57
CA GLY A 217 -27.96 28.18 8.00
C GLY A 217 -26.49 28.49 8.25
N ALA A 218 -25.87 29.08 7.22
CA ALA A 218 -24.58 29.76 7.30
C ALA A 218 -24.80 31.28 7.52
N PRO A 219 -23.87 32.00 8.18
CA PRO A 219 -24.00 33.44 8.41
C PRO A 219 -23.97 34.23 7.09
N VAL A 220 -24.94 35.14 6.92
CA VAL A 220 -25.03 36.09 5.80
C VAL A 220 -23.94 37.16 5.96
N PRO A 221 -23.20 37.56 4.90
CA PRO A 221 -22.24 38.65 4.99
C PRO A 221 -22.93 40.01 5.22
N PRO A 222 -22.35 40.92 6.03
CA PRO A 222 -22.98 42.21 6.33
C PRO A 222 -22.94 43.17 5.14
N ALA A 223 -24.03 43.94 4.97
CA ALA A 223 -24.19 44.98 3.96
C ALA A 223 -23.26 46.19 4.22
N PRO A 224 -22.85 46.94 3.18
CA PRO A 224 -21.98 48.11 3.34
C PRO A 224 -22.69 49.22 4.13
N GLY A 225 -22.16 49.60 5.29
CA GLY A 225 -22.61 50.79 6.05
C GLY A 225 -22.92 50.62 7.54
N ALA A 226 -22.72 49.45 8.14
CA ALA A 226 -22.92 49.25 9.60
C ALA A 226 -21.67 49.61 10.43
N PRO A 227 -21.80 50.12 11.67
CA PRO A 227 -20.67 50.48 12.53
C PRO A 227 -19.79 49.26 12.86
N VAL A 228 -18.48 49.43 12.77
CA VAL A 228 -17.47 48.41 13.05
C VAL A 228 -17.45 48.14 14.58
N PRO A 229 -17.58 46.88 15.06
CA PRO A 229 -17.37 46.57 16.46
C PRO A 229 -15.88 46.75 16.84
N PRO A 230 -15.57 47.12 18.10
CA PRO A 230 -14.20 47.39 18.51
C PRO A 230 -13.32 46.13 18.43
N PRO A 231 -11.99 46.28 18.24
CA PRO A 231 -11.06 45.15 18.18
C PRO A 231 -11.12 44.30 19.46
N ALA A 232 -11.10 42.98 19.29
CA ALA A 232 -10.99 42.04 20.41
C ALA A 232 -9.66 42.25 21.14
N ALA A 233 -9.71 42.16 22.47
CA ALA A 233 -8.54 42.30 23.34
C ALA A 233 -7.48 41.20 23.03
N PRO A 234 -6.17 41.49 23.20
CA PRO A 234 -5.12 40.50 23.00
C PRO A 234 -5.30 39.26 23.89
N PRO A 235 -4.95 38.05 23.42
CA PRO A 235 -4.94 36.86 24.25
C PRO A 235 -3.98 37.02 25.43
N ALA A 236 -4.36 36.53 26.61
CA ALA A 236 -3.47 36.48 27.77
C ALA A 236 -2.23 35.59 27.49
N PRO A 237 -1.07 35.90 28.07
CA PRO A 237 0.14 35.09 27.91
C PRO A 237 -0.09 33.66 28.46
N PRO A 238 0.54 32.64 27.85
CA PRO A 238 0.41 31.26 28.28
C PRO A 238 0.91 31.10 29.73
N THR A 239 0.09 30.46 30.57
CA THR A 239 0.48 30.07 31.93
C THR A 239 1.61 29.02 31.86
N ALA A 240 2.61 29.18 32.71
CA ALA A 240 3.75 28.27 32.79
C ALA A 240 3.30 26.80 32.98
N PRO A 241 4.01 25.82 32.40
CA PRO A 241 3.71 24.41 32.61
C PRO A 241 3.76 24.04 34.11
N PRO A 242 2.86 23.17 34.60
CA PRO A 242 2.96 22.65 35.96
C PRO A 242 4.31 21.94 36.17
N ALA A 243 4.90 22.13 37.34
CA ALA A 243 6.13 21.44 37.72
C ALA A 243 5.93 19.90 37.66
N PRO A 244 6.95 19.13 37.24
CA PRO A 244 6.86 17.68 37.21
C PRO A 244 6.61 17.11 38.63
N PRO A 245 5.80 16.05 38.76
CA PRO A 245 5.59 15.38 40.04
C PRO A 245 6.90 14.91 40.67
N ALA A 246 7.02 15.04 41.99
CA ALA A 246 8.18 14.56 42.74
C ALA A 246 8.40 13.05 42.50
N ALA A 247 9.65 12.66 42.30
CA ALA A 247 10.04 11.27 42.10
C ALA A 247 9.64 10.40 43.31
N PRO A 248 9.15 9.16 43.09
CA PRO A 248 8.91 8.21 44.17
C PRO A 248 10.19 7.93 44.97
N PRO A 249 10.11 7.73 46.29
CA PRO A 249 11.28 7.37 47.10
C PRO A 249 11.87 6.03 46.63
N ALA A 250 13.21 5.97 46.60
CA ALA A 250 13.97 4.81 46.17
C ALA A 250 13.62 3.57 47.03
N PRO A 251 13.51 2.37 46.43
CA PRO A 251 13.32 1.14 47.18
C PRO A 251 14.53 0.85 48.10
N PRO A 252 14.32 0.24 49.28
CA PRO A 252 15.42 -0.14 50.18
C PRO A 252 16.42 -1.07 49.49
N ALA A 253 17.71 -0.83 49.73
CA ALA A 253 18.79 -1.69 49.23
C ALA A 253 18.57 -3.14 49.69
N ALA A 254 18.51 -4.07 48.74
CA ALA A 254 18.50 -5.49 49.03
C ALA A 254 19.81 -5.89 49.73
N ALA A 255 19.70 -6.71 50.78
CA ALA A 255 20.83 -7.24 51.53
C ALA A 255 21.76 -8.08 50.63
N PRO A 256 23.06 -8.21 50.98
CA PRO A 256 24.02 -8.99 50.19
C PRO A 256 23.58 -10.45 50.08
N GLU A 257 23.56 -11.00 48.85
CA GLU A 257 23.33 -12.42 48.61
C GLU A 257 24.43 -13.26 49.27
N GLU A 258 24.05 -14.24 50.11
CA GLU A 258 24.98 -15.26 50.60
C GLU A 258 25.46 -16.17 49.45
N PRO A 259 26.72 -16.65 49.47
CA PRO A 259 27.24 -17.49 48.40
C PRO A 259 26.49 -18.83 48.31
N ARG A 260 25.99 -19.17 47.11
CA ARG A 260 25.38 -20.49 46.83
C ARG A 260 26.43 -21.59 46.95
N ASP A 261 26.16 -22.60 47.78
CA ASP A 261 26.95 -23.83 47.93
C ASP A 261 26.91 -24.66 46.62
N PRO A 262 28.05 -25.04 46.02
CA PRO A 262 28.09 -25.76 44.74
C PRO A 262 27.56 -27.21 44.78
N ASN A 263 27.19 -27.76 45.93
CA ASN A 263 26.93 -29.20 46.09
C ASN A 263 25.46 -29.64 46.24
N GLN A 264 24.48 -28.82 45.86
CA GLN A 264 23.07 -29.25 45.84
C GLN A 264 22.62 -29.73 44.44
N PRO A 265 22.16 -30.99 44.29
CA PRO A 265 21.62 -31.49 43.02
C PRO A 265 20.20 -30.95 42.76
N PRO A 266 19.83 -30.72 41.47
CA PRO A 266 18.57 -30.10 41.11
C PRO A 266 17.36 -31.03 41.32
N ALA A 267 16.24 -30.42 41.71
CA ALA A 267 14.91 -31.04 41.73
C ALA A 267 14.22 -30.95 40.37
#